data_AF-K8WJP1-F1
#
_entry.id   AF-K8WJP1-F1
#
_cell.length_a   1.000
_cell.length_b   1.000
_cell.length_c   1.000
_cell.angle_alpha   90.00
_cell.angle_beta   90.00
_cell.angle_gamma   90.00
#
_symmetry.space_group_name_H-M   'P 1'
#
loop_
_entity.id
_entity.type
_entity.pdbx_description
1 polymer ?
#
loop_
_entity_poly.entity_id
_entity_poly.type
_entity_poly.pdbx_seq_one_letter_code
_entity_poly.pdbx_strand_id
1 'polypeptide(L)'
;MTKIYSKPLNTDESINCYQTDDNNYNSSSIDNKNLANQIKQISNITEQSKTTQQAVQLSINATKKNKKAKVERAFIQRTTLYPSAKNEVVAFKYQLKKSKRPLVHFPPSARGDMNSYKYIGFLEQRERPLTMFEYVSCKNSDAQELRFNNNLPVIIEHINSMGSRLKEGRDYIFCNKQEIDSFQEESVKIKNYQYYDSIVAVPELRKDIHKQFRDDIATNPKIKSYFDNKALPCTGEETFIRKNRLIMVNVNKRPTLSQWEPREYRHTTPDFTHLKNLVDCVYEAKKEANQRIQKDKFDICFVGSEFTMGEQGLWKEYAMKKGVNVHFFNDLAKKGFNRLEQREALFALSDQYKSTIYFGLQSGVNEDAPILPRTNVYSLSEYLKSSQVGINRIEKRAQLDIIKKGPLGVPMHASTVGNFYSLRNCEFLTTEGILAAIQLKDSTLFKQHQPLDKLWAKIVNQYAIEVGNENTEIPDERATDALLTLILDNGTNTKVNEETKNNYRDVVNIIVQRMKGKMPYFSEAAKKYFTDVMKEELTLHDSHEPLTQNERKREIHNAGITPFTSKLLRHSHHFEPRGKERIGMPDNPKDNALNLLYSTGKRPLRKALPLI
;
A
#
# COMPACT_ATOMS: atom_id res chain seq x y z
N MET A 1 -5.48 42.19 -42.62
CA MET A 1 -5.54 42.46 -44.07
C MET A 1 -4.30 41.87 -44.74
N THR A 2 -4.49 40.75 -45.45
CA THR A 2 -4.07 40.46 -46.85
C THR A 2 -2.61 40.79 -47.25
N LYS A 3 -1.70 39.80 -47.45
CA LYS A 3 -1.46 38.90 -48.62
C LYS A 3 -0.31 39.45 -49.53
N ILE A 4 0.58 38.71 -50.22
CA ILE A 4 0.96 37.28 -50.33
C ILE A 4 2.10 37.16 -51.40
N TYR A 5 2.91 36.08 -51.34
CA TYR A 5 3.72 35.35 -52.38
C TYR A 5 4.82 36.09 -53.20
N SER A 6 5.93 35.45 -53.63
CA SER A 6 6.08 34.10 -54.21
C SER A 6 7.51 33.52 -54.20
N LYS A 7 7.60 32.19 -54.05
CA LYS A 7 8.67 31.24 -54.46
C LYS A 7 8.40 30.77 -55.91
N PRO A 8 9.32 30.13 -56.68
CA PRO A 8 9.56 28.66 -56.58
C PRO A 8 10.96 28.11 -57.03
N LEU A 9 11.43 26.97 -56.47
CA LEU A 9 11.61 25.57 -57.01
C LEU A 9 13.00 25.29 -57.66
N ASN A 10 13.83 24.38 -57.11
CA ASN A 10 14.06 22.94 -57.46
C ASN A 10 14.55 22.75 -58.93
N THR A 11 15.62 22.01 -59.26
CA THR A 11 15.90 20.55 -59.12
C THR A 11 17.38 20.30 -59.49
N ASP A 12 18.15 19.53 -58.70
CA ASP A 12 18.55 18.11 -58.87
C ASP A 12 19.49 17.76 -60.04
N GLU A 13 20.52 16.96 -59.66
CA GLU A 13 21.20 15.90 -60.45
C GLU A 13 22.05 16.35 -61.68
N SER A 14 23.23 15.83 -62.02
CA SER A 14 24.00 14.66 -61.62
C SER A 14 25.33 14.61 -62.43
N ILE A 15 26.34 13.91 -61.89
CA ILE A 15 27.22 12.92 -62.58
C ILE A 15 28.31 13.38 -63.60
N ASN A 16 29.54 12.98 -63.24
CA ASN A 16 30.71 12.52 -64.02
C ASN A 16 31.29 13.35 -65.19
N CYS A 17 32.61 13.53 -65.19
CA CYS A 17 33.53 12.63 -65.92
C CYS A 17 35.01 13.05 -65.79
N TYR A 18 35.84 12.01 -65.82
CA TYR A 18 37.29 11.99 -65.95
C TYR A 18 37.82 12.86 -67.10
N GLN A 19 39.01 13.48 -66.96
CA GLN A 19 40.24 12.94 -67.54
C GLN A 19 41.47 13.81 -67.24
N THR A 20 42.57 13.06 -67.10
CA THR A 20 44.00 13.35 -67.11
C THR A 20 44.41 14.05 -68.43
N ASP A 21 45.60 14.59 -68.69
CA ASP A 21 47.01 14.39 -68.34
C ASP A 21 47.70 15.79 -68.51
N ASP A 22 48.95 16.13 -68.17
CA ASP A 22 50.17 15.39 -68.46
C ASP A 22 51.43 16.11 -67.90
N ASN A 23 52.42 15.28 -67.54
CA ASN A 23 53.87 15.44 -67.72
C ASN A 23 54.81 16.12 -66.69
N ASN A 24 55.50 15.20 -65.96
CA ASN A 24 56.96 14.95 -65.93
C ASN A 24 57.87 15.87 -65.06
N TYR A 25 58.87 15.40 -64.27
CA TYR A 25 59.69 14.18 -64.30
C TYR A 25 60.46 13.95 -62.97
N ASN A 26 60.78 12.67 -62.70
CA ASN A 26 61.93 12.08 -61.97
C ASN A 26 61.90 11.74 -60.45
N SER A 27 61.81 10.41 -60.21
CA SER A 27 62.80 9.57 -59.49
C SER A 27 62.95 9.70 -57.96
N SER A 28 62.32 8.78 -57.21
CA SER A 28 63.03 7.96 -56.20
C SER A 28 62.22 6.72 -55.80
N SER A 29 62.92 5.61 -55.66
CA SER A 29 62.43 4.29 -55.26
C SER A 29 61.91 4.28 -53.83
N ILE A 30 60.61 4.03 -53.64
CA ILE A 30 60.00 3.82 -52.32
C ILE A 30 60.00 2.32 -51.98
N ASP A 31 60.57 2.01 -50.82
CA ASP A 31 60.79 0.67 -50.25
C ASP A 31 59.51 -0.17 -50.07
N ASN A 32 59.33 -1.19 -50.91
CA ASN A 32 58.27 -2.21 -50.81
C ASN A 32 58.31 -3.03 -49.48
N LYS A 33 59.40 -2.96 -48.70
CA LYS A 33 59.49 -3.62 -47.39
C LYS A 33 58.69 -2.92 -46.29
N ASN A 34 58.46 -1.61 -46.39
CA ASN A 34 57.71 -0.86 -45.38
C ASN A 34 56.19 -1.06 -45.50
N LEU A 35 55.68 -1.18 -46.72
CA LEU A 35 54.25 -1.37 -46.96
C LEU A 35 53.77 -2.77 -46.52
N ALA A 36 54.56 -3.82 -46.77
CA ALA A 36 54.24 -5.18 -46.33
C ALA A 36 54.20 -5.32 -44.80
N ASN A 37 55.07 -4.62 -44.08
CA ASN A 37 55.07 -4.59 -42.62
C ASN A 37 53.87 -3.81 -42.04
N GLN A 38 53.48 -2.71 -42.67
CA GLN A 38 52.29 -1.94 -42.27
C GLN A 38 50.99 -2.74 -42.51
N ILE A 39 50.86 -3.44 -43.64
CA ILE A 39 49.70 -4.29 -43.93
C ILE A 39 49.62 -5.46 -42.93
N LYS A 40 50.75 -6.07 -42.57
CA LYS A 40 50.81 -7.14 -41.56
C LYS A 40 50.44 -6.65 -40.15
N GLN A 41 50.85 -5.43 -39.80
CA GLN A 41 50.44 -4.78 -38.54
C GLN A 41 48.94 -4.48 -38.51
N ILE A 42 48.37 -3.96 -39.60
CA ILE A 42 46.92 -3.68 -39.70
C ILE A 42 46.10 -4.98 -39.66
N SER A 43 46.55 -6.05 -40.32
CA SER A 43 45.90 -7.36 -40.26
C SER A 43 45.89 -7.92 -38.84
N ASN A 44 47.02 -7.83 -38.12
CA ASN A 44 47.12 -8.27 -36.73
C ASN A 44 46.23 -7.46 -35.78
N ILE A 45 46.10 -6.14 -35.97
CA ILE A 45 45.20 -5.28 -35.19
C ILE A 45 43.73 -5.63 -35.46
N THR A 46 43.40 -5.99 -36.71
CA THR A 46 42.04 -6.35 -37.10
C THR A 46 41.65 -7.73 -36.56
N GLU A 47 42.57 -8.70 -36.54
CA GLU A 47 42.35 -10.01 -35.91
C GLU A 47 42.27 -9.93 -34.38
N GLN A 48 43.11 -9.11 -33.74
CA GLN A 48 43.01 -8.83 -32.30
C GLN A 48 41.68 -8.14 -31.94
N SER A 49 41.18 -7.25 -32.79
CA SER A 49 39.89 -6.58 -32.58
C SER A 49 38.71 -7.56 -32.71
N LYS A 50 38.77 -8.49 -33.66
CA LYS A 50 37.74 -9.55 -33.81
C LYS A 50 37.75 -10.55 -32.66
N THR A 51 38.92 -10.97 -32.19
CA THR A 51 39.03 -11.84 -31.00
C THR A 51 38.58 -11.14 -29.73
N THR A 52 38.88 -9.84 -29.58
CA THR A 52 38.40 -9.04 -28.44
C THR A 52 36.88 -8.88 -28.45
N GLN A 53 36.26 -8.63 -29.62
CA GLN A 53 34.81 -8.56 -29.74
C GLN A 53 34.13 -9.91 -29.47
N GLN A 54 34.70 -11.03 -29.93
CA GLN A 54 34.21 -12.37 -29.58
C GLN A 54 34.36 -12.68 -28.09
N ALA A 55 35.48 -12.30 -27.46
CA ALA A 55 35.69 -12.46 -26.03
C ALA A 55 34.71 -11.61 -25.20
N VAL A 56 34.43 -10.37 -25.63
CA VAL A 56 33.42 -9.51 -25.01
C VAL A 56 32.02 -10.12 -25.17
N GLN A 57 31.65 -10.62 -26.34
CA GLN A 57 30.36 -11.26 -26.58
C GLN A 57 30.18 -12.54 -25.76
N LEU A 58 31.24 -13.37 -25.65
CA LEU A 58 31.27 -14.55 -24.79
C LEU A 58 31.18 -14.19 -23.31
N SER A 59 31.84 -13.10 -22.88
CA SER A 59 31.74 -12.59 -21.51
C SER A 59 30.34 -12.06 -21.18
N ILE A 60 29.68 -11.37 -22.12
CA ILE A 60 28.30 -10.89 -21.97
C ILE A 60 27.34 -12.07 -21.90
N ASN A 61 27.52 -13.08 -22.75
CA ASN A 61 26.70 -14.29 -22.75
C ASN A 61 26.92 -15.12 -21.48
N ALA A 62 28.16 -15.26 -21.01
CA ALA A 62 28.48 -15.90 -19.74
C ALA A 62 27.89 -15.14 -18.54
N THR A 63 27.92 -13.79 -18.56
CA THR A 63 27.33 -12.94 -17.52
C THR A 63 25.80 -13.03 -17.51
N LYS A 64 25.16 -13.09 -18.69
CA LYS A 64 23.71 -13.34 -18.82
C LYS A 64 23.33 -14.74 -18.34
N LYS A 65 24.13 -15.76 -18.68
CA LYS A 65 23.92 -17.16 -18.24
C LYS A 65 24.13 -17.31 -16.73
N ASN A 66 25.12 -16.63 -16.15
CA ASN A 66 25.36 -16.58 -14.71
C ASN A 66 24.29 -15.77 -13.96
N LYS A 67 23.78 -14.67 -14.52
CA LYS A 67 22.61 -13.97 -13.96
C LYS A 67 21.37 -14.85 -13.99
N LYS A 68 21.10 -15.55 -15.10
CA LYS A 68 19.97 -16.47 -15.22
C LYS A 68 20.09 -17.63 -14.22
N ALA A 69 21.27 -18.26 -14.13
CA ALA A 69 21.54 -19.33 -13.16
C ALA A 69 21.50 -18.85 -11.70
N LYS A 70 21.88 -17.60 -11.40
CA LYS A 70 21.78 -17.01 -10.05
C LYS A 70 20.33 -16.69 -9.67
N VAL A 71 19.52 -16.21 -10.62
CA VAL A 71 18.07 -16.02 -10.44
C VAL A 71 17.38 -17.38 -10.27
N GLU A 72 17.76 -18.39 -11.05
CA GLU A 72 17.21 -19.74 -11.00
C GLU A 72 17.62 -20.50 -9.72
N ARG A 73 18.86 -20.32 -9.22
CA ARG A 73 19.29 -20.83 -7.90
C ARG A 73 18.60 -20.11 -6.73
N ALA A 74 18.43 -18.79 -6.81
CA ALA A 74 17.66 -18.04 -5.82
C ALA A 74 16.16 -18.41 -5.84
N PHE A 75 15.64 -18.80 -7.01
CA PHE A 75 14.29 -19.29 -7.18
C PHE A 75 14.12 -20.69 -6.59
N ILE A 76 15.02 -21.63 -6.89
CA ILE A 76 15.01 -23.02 -6.40
C ILE A 76 15.29 -23.10 -4.89
N GLN A 77 16.13 -22.24 -4.32
CA GLN A 77 16.31 -22.18 -2.86
C GLN A 77 15.05 -21.71 -2.11
N ARG A 78 14.18 -20.89 -2.74
CA ARG A 78 12.92 -20.44 -2.12
C ARG A 78 11.84 -21.52 -2.05
N THR A 79 11.96 -22.63 -2.78
CA THR A 79 10.89 -23.64 -2.90
C THR A 79 10.95 -24.74 -1.84
N THR A 80 12.07 -24.87 -1.13
CA THR A 80 12.31 -25.85 -0.06
C THR A 80 12.21 -25.24 1.35
N LEU A 81 12.02 -23.93 1.48
CA LEU A 81 12.11 -23.20 2.74
C LEU A 81 10.80 -23.04 3.52
N TYR A 82 9.66 -23.27 2.89
CA TYR A 82 8.36 -22.94 3.49
C TYR A 82 7.53 -24.09 4.08
N PRO A 83 7.63 -25.36 3.66
CA PRO A 83 6.76 -26.39 4.24
C PRO A 83 7.08 -26.59 5.71
N SER A 84 6.04 -26.69 6.53
CA SER A 84 6.18 -27.05 7.92
C SER A 84 6.77 -28.45 8.08
N ALA A 85 7.56 -28.64 9.15
CA ALA A 85 8.17 -29.93 9.44
C ALA A 85 7.11 -31.02 9.73
N LYS A 86 7.41 -32.27 9.39
CA LYS A 86 6.44 -33.39 9.51
C LYS A 86 5.87 -33.55 10.93
N ASN A 87 6.70 -33.36 11.95
CA ASN A 87 6.27 -33.41 13.36
C ASN A 87 5.28 -32.28 13.69
N GLU A 88 5.47 -31.07 13.15
CA GLU A 88 4.54 -29.95 13.33
C GLU A 88 3.21 -30.20 12.61
N VAL A 89 3.25 -30.81 11.42
CA VAL A 89 2.05 -31.27 10.71
C VAL A 89 1.25 -32.26 11.55
N VAL A 90 1.90 -33.25 12.15
CA VAL A 90 1.24 -34.22 13.04
C VAL A 90 0.66 -33.54 14.27
N ALA A 91 1.40 -32.61 14.89
CA ALA A 91 0.92 -31.83 16.03
C ALA A 91 -0.31 -30.98 15.67
N PHE A 92 -0.33 -30.37 14.48
CA PHE A 92 -1.44 -29.56 14.00
C PHE A 92 -2.70 -30.39 13.77
N LYS A 93 -2.56 -31.58 13.17
CA LYS A 93 -3.68 -32.54 13.04
C LYS A 93 -4.25 -32.93 14.40
N TYR A 94 -3.39 -33.12 15.41
CA TYR A 94 -3.84 -33.38 16.77
C TYR A 94 -4.65 -32.20 17.34
N GLN A 95 -4.18 -30.97 17.16
CA GLN A 95 -4.91 -29.77 17.60
C GLN A 95 -6.26 -29.62 16.88
N LEU A 96 -6.31 -29.85 15.57
CA LEU A 96 -7.54 -29.78 14.78
C LEU A 96 -8.62 -30.72 15.34
N LYS A 97 -8.23 -31.93 15.74
CA LYS A 97 -9.14 -32.95 16.31
C LYS A 97 -9.58 -32.66 17.74
N LYS A 98 -8.73 -32.03 18.55
CA LYS A 98 -8.92 -31.97 20.02
C LYS A 98 -9.33 -30.60 20.56
N SER A 99 -8.90 -29.51 19.93
CA SER A 99 -8.95 -28.18 20.55
C SER A 99 -10.30 -27.46 20.40
N LYS A 100 -11.17 -27.89 19.47
CA LYS A 100 -12.40 -27.18 19.06
C LYS A 100 -12.17 -25.72 18.59
N ARG A 101 -10.92 -25.32 18.36
CA ARG A 101 -10.55 -23.98 17.89
C ARG A 101 -10.99 -23.81 16.43
N PRO A 102 -11.39 -22.60 16.00
CA PRO A 102 -11.75 -22.35 14.61
C PRO A 102 -10.54 -22.50 13.68
N LEU A 103 -10.74 -23.11 12.51
CA LEU A 103 -9.73 -23.21 11.47
C LEU A 103 -9.82 -22.02 10.51
N VAL A 104 -8.67 -21.43 10.18
CA VAL A 104 -8.52 -20.27 9.29
C VAL A 104 -7.50 -20.57 8.21
N HIS A 105 -7.79 -20.14 6.98
CA HIS A 105 -6.90 -20.29 5.84
C HIS A 105 -6.51 -18.92 5.26
N PHE A 106 -5.20 -18.70 5.10
CA PHE A 106 -4.62 -17.55 4.40
C PHE A 106 -4.07 -17.98 3.03
N PRO A 107 -4.67 -17.54 1.91
CA PRO A 107 -4.17 -17.88 0.57
C PRO A 107 -2.86 -17.14 0.26
N PRO A 108 -2.08 -17.55 -0.76
CA PRO A 108 -0.78 -16.96 -1.08
C PRO A 108 -0.88 -15.49 -1.51
N SER A 109 -2.03 -15.13 -2.09
CA SER A 109 -2.35 -13.78 -2.55
C SER A 109 -2.72 -12.81 -1.43
N ALA A 110 -2.79 -13.28 -0.18
CA ALA A 110 -3.13 -12.51 1.01
C ALA A 110 -1.98 -11.57 1.45
N ARG A 111 -1.50 -10.72 0.52
CA ARG A 111 -0.35 -9.81 0.66
C ARG A 111 -0.53 -8.73 1.74
N GLY A 112 -1.77 -8.42 2.11
CA GLY A 112 -2.11 -7.32 3.03
C GLY A 112 -3.06 -7.72 4.15
N ASP A 113 -3.11 -9.00 4.51
CA ASP A 113 -4.24 -9.57 5.26
C ASP A 113 -3.93 -10.04 6.67
N MET A 114 -2.68 -9.90 7.13
CA MET A 114 -2.33 -10.14 8.53
C MET A 114 -2.48 -8.92 9.44
N ASN A 115 -3.07 -7.83 8.93
CA ASN A 115 -3.13 -6.51 9.57
C ASN A 115 -3.44 -6.57 11.06
N SER A 116 -4.49 -7.32 11.42
CA SER A 116 -4.85 -7.55 12.82
C SER A 116 -4.58 -8.99 13.28
N TYR A 117 -4.37 -9.95 12.37
CA TYR A 117 -4.04 -11.33 12.70
C TYR A 117 -2.80 -11.42 13.62
N LYS A 118 -1.86 -10.49 13.45
CA LYS A 118 -0.71 -10.36 14.34
C LYS A 118 -1.01 -10.31 15.83
N TYR A 119 -2.15 -9.72 16.18
CA TYR A 119 -2.55 -9.57 17.57
C TYR A 119 -3.23 -10.82 18.13
N ILE A 120 -3.45 -11.86 17.32
CA ILE A 120 -3.98 -13.15 17.79
C ILE A 120 -3.03 -13.80 18.79
N GLY A 121 -1.71 -13.57 18.69
CA GLY A 121 -0.77 -14.05 19.71
C GLY A 121 -1.04 -13.50 21.11
N PHE A 122 -1.82 -12.42 21.26
CA PHE A 122 -2.23 -11.87 22.56
C PHE A 122 -3.51 -12.50 23.12
N LEU A 123 -4.29 -13.23 22.32
CA LEU A 123 -5.41 -14.01 22.84
C LEU A 123 -4.93 -15.15 23.73
N GLU A 124 -5.82 -15.68 24.57
CA GLU A 124 -5.59 -16.95 25.26
C GLU A 124 -5.45 -18.10 24.25
N GLN A 125 -4.64 -19.11 24.56
CA GLN A 125 -4.36 -20.23 23.65
C GLN A 125 -5.64 -20.92 23.12
N ARG A 126 -6.69 -21.02 23.95
CA ARG A 126 -7.97 -21.64 23.59
C ARG A 126 -8.84 -20.80 22.64
N GLU A 127 -8.59 -19.50 22.54
CA GLU A 127 -9.37 -18.55 21.73
C GLU A 127 -8.72 -18.26 20.38
N ARG A 128 -7.41 -18.52 20.26
CA ARG A 128 -6.67 -18.37 19.00
C ARG A 128 -7.23 -19.32 17.94
N PRO A 129 -7.39 -18.93 16.67
CA PRO A 129 -7.61 -19.88 15.59
C PRO A 129 -6.43 -20.84 15.41
N LEU A 130 -6.71 -21.97 14.79
CA LEU A 130 -5.71 -22.77 14.09
C LEU A 130 -5.59 -22.21 12.67
N THR A 131 -4.37 -21.94 12.22
CA THR A 131 -4.18 -21.19 10.96
C THR A 131 -3.29 -21.92 9.98
N MET A 132 -3.74 -21.99 8.73
CA MET A 132 -2.96 -22.51 7.61
C MET A 132 -2.54 -21.35 6.70
N PHE A 133 -1.23 -21.19 6.51
CA PHE A 133 -0.66 -20.25 5.54
C PHE A 133 -0.32 -21.01 4.26
N GLU A 134 -1.01 -20.67 3.17
CA GLU A 134 -0.80 -21.33 1.88
C GLU A 134 0.45 -20.82 1.19
N TYR A 135 1.25 -21.74 0.65
CA TYR A 135 2.30 -21.44 -0.32
C TYR A 135 2.03 -22.13 -1.66
N VAL A 136 2.49 -21.51 -2.74
CA VAL A 136 2.38 -22.06 -4.10
C VAL A 136 3.51 -23.06 -4.34
N SER A 137 3.17 -24.31 -4.64
CA SER A 137 4.15 -25.37 -4.94
C SER A 137 4.73 -25.22 -6.34
N CYS A 138 6.03 -25.48 -6.48
CA CYS A 138 6.76 -25.13 -7.71
C CYS A 138 6.72 -26.19 -8.79
N LYS A 139 6.11 -27.35 -8.53
CA LYS A 139 6.16 -28.47 -9.48
C LYS A 139 5.37 -28.21 -10.77
N ASN A 140 4.36 -27.33 -10.79
CA ASN A 140 3.52 -27.06 -11.98
C ASN A 140 2.84 -25.66 -12.00
N SER A 141 3.29 -24.70 -11.20
CA SER A 141 2.60 -23.40 -11.07
C SER A 141 3.12 -22.34 -12.04
N ASP A 142 2.23 -21.44 -12.45
CA ASP A 142 2.58 -20.29 -13.29
C ASP A 142 3.60 -19.39 -12.58
N ALA A 143 4.52 -18.79 -13.35
CA ALA A 143 5.54 -17.88 -12.85
C ALA A 143 4.93 -16.67 -12.11
N GLN A 144 3.71 -16.28 -12.46
CA GLN A 144 2.96 -15.22 -11.76
C GLN A 144 2.43 -15.68 -10.41
N GLU A 145 1.87 -16.90 -10.31
CA GLU A 145 1.44 -17.48 -9.03
C GLU A 145 2.62 -17.68 -8.08
N LEU A 146 3.77 -18.11 -8.61
CA LEU A 146 4.98 -18.29 -7.81
C LEU A 146 5.50 -16.98 -7.20
N ARG A 147 5.14 -15.81 -7.75
CA ARG A 147 5.46 -14.51 -7.14
C ARG A 147 4.72 -14.29 -5.81
N PHE A 148 3.61 -14.96 -5.56
CA PHE A 148 2.91 -14.84 -4.27
C PHE A 148 3.75 -15.36 -3.10
N ASN A 149 4.64 -16.33 -3.34
CA ASN A 149 5.58 -16.81 -2.31
C ASN A 149 6.57 -15.73 -1.84
N ASN A 150 6.71 -14.60 -2.56
CA ASN A 150 7.51 -13.47 -2.08
C ASN A 150 6.93 -12.84 -0.80
N ASN A 151 5.67 -13.13 -0.45
CA ASN A 151 5.04 -12.65 0.78
C ASN A 151 5.41 -13.48 2.01
N LEU A 152 5.78 -14.76 1.85
CA LEU A 152 6.03 -15.69 2.96
C LEU A 152 7.15 -15.24 3.91
N PRO A 153 8.29 -14.69 3.44
CA PRO A 153 9.31 -14.18 4.35
C PRO A 153 8.79 -13.12 5.33
N VAL A 154 7.91 -12.23 4.86
CA VAL A 154 7.30 -11.18 5.70
C VAL A 154 6.34 -11.79 6.72
N ILE A 155 5.56 -12.80 6.32
CA ILE A 155 4.67 -13.57 7.21
C ILE A 155 5.48 -14.27 8.31
N ILE A 156 6.59 -14.92 7.94
CA ILE A 156 7.48 -15.63 8.87
C ILE A 156 8.15 -14.65 9.83
N GLU A 157 8.73 -13.55 9.33
CA GLU A 157 9.30 -12.49 10.16
C GLU A 157 8.26 -11.98 11.17
N HIS A 158 7.03 -11.81 10.71
CA HIS A 158 5.95 -11.32 11.55
C HIS A 158 5.57 -12.31 12.66
N ILE A 159 5.41 -13.60 12.33
CA ILE A 159 5.15 -14.65 13.34
C ILE A 159 6.31 -14.74 14.33
N ASN A 160 7.55 -14.71 13.85
CA ASN A 160 8.75 -14.77 14.70
C ASN A 160 8.85 -13.56 15.64
N SER A 161 8.42 -12.38 15.20
CA SER A 161 8.39 -11.17 16.05
C SER A 161 7.45 -11.30 17.26
N MET A 162 6.50 -12.24 17.24
CA MET A 162 5.62 -12.54 18.36
C MET A 162 6.27 -13.43 19.42
N GLY A 163 7.54 -13.83 19.23
CA GLY A 163 8.29 -14.67 20.16
C GLY A 163 7.59 -16.00 20.44
N SER A 164 7.53 -16.39 21.71
CA SER A 164 6.90 -17.64 22.16
C SER A 164 5.36 -17.61 22.16
N ARG A 165 4.74 -16.48 21.80
CA ARG A 165 3.28 -16.33 21.84
C ARG A 165 2.59 -17.22 20.81
N LEU A 166 3.16 -17.37 19.61
CA LEU A 166 2.67 -18.30 18.58
C LEU A 166 3.64 -19.47 18.44
N LYS A 167 3.11 -20.68 18.26
CA LYS A 167 3.92 -21.87 18.06
C LYS A 167 3.43 -22.65 16.84
N GLU A 168 4.35 -23.00 15.95
CA GLU A 168 4.07 -23.89 14.83
C GLU A 168 3.53 -25.23 15.32
N GLY A 169 2.68 -25.89 14.53
CA GLY A 169 2.02 -27.14 14.91
C GLY A 169 0.93 -26.99 15.99
N ARG A 170 1.05 -26.01 16.89
CA ARG A 170 0.02 -25.69 17.90
C ARG A 170 -0.98 -24.66 17.40
N ASP A 171 -0.50 -23.59 16.78
CA ASP A 171 -1.29 -22.41 16.42
C ASP A 171 -1.37 -22.20 14.90
N TYR A 172 -0.29 -22.49 14.19
CA TYR A 172 -0.23 -22.29 12.75
C TYR A 172 0.60 -23.37 12.05
N ILE A 173 0.44 -23.43 10.73
CA ILE A 173 1.24 -24.26 9.84
C ILE A 173 1.37 -23.61 8.45
N PHE A 174 2.43 -23.95 7.72
CA PHE A 174 2.61 -23.62 6.32
C PHE A 174 2.37 -24.85 5.46
N CYS A 175 1.45 -24.74 4.51
CA CYS A 175 1.01 -25.86 3.67
C CYS A 175 0.78 -25.41 2.23
N ASN A 176 0.87 -26.32 1.27
CA ASN A 176 0.39 -26.09 -0.09
C ASN A 176 -1.09 -26.48 -0.21
N LYS A 177 -1.70 -26.18 -1.35
CA LYS A 177 -3.12 -26.49 -1.62
C LYS A 177 -3.47 -27.98 -1.41
N GLN A 178 -2.65 -28.91 -1.88
CA GLN A 178 -2.92 -30.35 -1.72
C GLN A 178 -2.91 -30.77 -0.25
N GLU A 179 -1.97 -30.22 0.53
CA GLU A 179 -1.91 -30.45 1.97
C GLU A 179 -3.14 -29.85 2.66
N ILE A 180 -3.53 -28.62 2.30
CA ILE A 180 -4.74 -27.96 2.81
C ILE A 180 -5.99 -28.80 2.55
N ASP A 181 -6.16 -29.32 1.33
CA ASP A 181 -7.28 -30.16 0.95
C ASP A 181 -7.33 -31.43 1.83
N SER A 182 -6.17 -32.01 2.19
CA SER A 182 -6.10 -33.16 3.11
C SER A 182 -6.54 -32.87 4.56
N PHE A 183 -6.57 -31.60 4.97
CA PHE A 183 -7.14 -31.19 6.26
C PHE A 183 -8.65 -30.92 6.19
N GLN A 184 -9.19 -30.68 4.99
CA GLN A 184 -10.60 -30.34 4.76
C GLN A 184 -11.53 -31.57 4.69
N GLU A 185 -10.99 -32.76 4.41
CA GLU A 185 -11.75 -34.01 4.47
C GLU A 185 -12.29 -34.31 5.88
N GLU A 186 -11.68 -33.72 6.92
CA GLU A 186 -12.22 -33.68 8.27
C GLU A 186 -13.23 -32.51 8.37
N SER A 187 -14.52 -32.80 8.59
CA SER A 187 -15.74 -31.93 8.66
C SER A 187 -15.71 -30.50 9.29
N VAL A 188 -14.61 -29.76 9.19
CA VAL A 188 -14.35 -28.47 9.82
C VAL A 188 -14.64 -27.35 8.82
N LYS A 189 -15.64 -26.52 9.11
CA LYS A 189 -15.90 -25.31 8.31
C LYS A 189 -14.73 -24.32 8.46
N ILE A 190 -13.98 -24.10 7.39
CA ILE A 190 -12.93 -23.07 7.32
C ILE A 190 -13.58 -21.69 7.43
N LYS A 191 -13.10 -20.88 8.37
CA LYS A 191 -13.47 -19.47 8.47
C LYS A 191 -12.59 -18.64 7.54
N ASN A 192 -13.21 -17.63 6.91
CA ASN A 192 -12.49 -16.63 6.14
C ASN A 192 -11.50 -15.86 7.04
N TYR A 193 -10.25 -15.68 6.62
CA TYR A 193 -9.25 -14.96 7.42
C TYR A 193 -9.69 -13.53 7.81
N GLN A 194 -10.54 -12.89 6.99
CA GLN A 194 -11.09 -11.55 7.25
C GLN A 194 -11.92 -11.46 8.53
N TYR A 195 -12.37 -12.58 9.10
CA TYR A 195 -13.05 -12.60 10.40
C TYR A 195 -12.20 -11.99 11.53
N TYR A 196 -10.87 -11.98 11.39
CA TYR A 196 -9.95 -11.46 12.40
C TYR A 196 -9.39 -10.07 12.07
N ASP A 197 -9.83 -9.43 10.96
CA ASP A 197 -9.37 -8.09 10.58
C ASP A 197 -9.67 -7.01 11.63
N SER A 198 -10.64 -7.25 12.52
CA SER A 198 -11.06 -6.31 13.57
C SER A 198 -10.77 -6.78 15.00
N ILE A 199 -9.89 -7.77 15.19
CA ILE A 199 -9.63 -8.30 16.54
C ILE A 199 -9.11 -7.25 17.53
N VAL A 200 -8.36 -6.26 17.05
CA VAL A 200 -7.91 -5.09 17.82
C VAL A 200 -9.01 -4.10 18.20
N ALA A 201 -10.24 -4.30 17.70
CA ALA A 201 -11.41 -3.55 18.17
C ALA A 201 -11.85 -4.00 19.56
N VAL A 202 -11.40 -5.16 20.06
CA VAL A 202 -11.69 -5.64 21.41
C VAL A 202 -10.96 -4.77 22.44
N PRO A 203 -11.67 -4.02 23.31
CA PRO A 203 -11.04 -3.04 24.19
C PRO A 203 -10.06 -3.65 25.20
N GLU A 204 -10.39 -4.81 25.79
CA GLU A 204 -9.53 -5.46 26.77
C GLU A 204 -8.23 -5.99 26.14
N LEU A 205 -8.33 -6.62 24.95
CA LEU A 205 -7.15 -7.05 24.19
C LEU A 205 -6.24 -5.87 23.87
N ARG A 206 -6.82 -4.73 23.45
CA ARG A 206 -6.06 -3.51 23.16
C ARG A 206 -5.34 -2.98 24.42
N LYS A 207 -6.01 -2.96 25.58
CA LYS A 207 -5.39 -2.57 26.85
C LYS A 207 -4.22 -3.49 27.22
N ASP A 208 -4.39 -4.80 27.06
CA ASP A 208 -3.33 -5.77 27.34
C ASP A 208 -2.11 -5.56 26.44
N ILE A 209 -2.34 -5.28 25.15
CA ILE A 209 -1.27 -4.95 24.21
C ILE A 209 -0.58 -3.64 24.59
N HIS A 210 -1.33 -2.59 24.92
CA HIS A 210 -0.74 -1.30 25.33
C HIS A 210 0.10 -1.44 26.59
N LYS A 211 -0.37 -2.22 27.57
CA LYS A 211 0.38 -2.51 28.78
C LYS A 211 1.69 -3.23 28.44
N GLN A 212 1.61 -4.28 27.63
CA GLN A 212 2.80 -5.01 27.19
C GLN A 212 3.78 -4.09 26.47
N PHE A 213 3.31 -3.23 25.55
CA PHE A 213 4.18 -2.28 24.86
C PHE A 213 4.89 -1.35 25.84
N ARG A 214 4.21 -0.82 26.86
CA ARG A 214 4.85 0.00 27.89
C ARG A 214 5.94 -0.78 28.64
N ASP A 215 5.67 -2.03 29.02
CA ASP A 215 6.64 -2.90 29.70
C ASP A 215 7.85 -3.18 28.79
N ASP A 216 7.62 -3.46 27.50
CA ASP A 216 8.67 -3.72 26.52
C ASP A 216 9.49 -2.46 26.23
N ILE A 217 8.87 -1.30 26.07
CA ILE A 217 9.55 0.00 25.91
C ILE A 217 10.42 0.31 27.14
N ALA A 218 9.90 0.05 28.34
CA ALA A 218 10.61 0.29 29.59
C ALA A 218 11.82 -0.64 29.78
N THR A 219 11.86 -1.79 29.10
CA THR A 219 12.93 -2.80 29.25
C THR A 219 13.84 -2.92 28.03
N ASN A 220 13.41 -2.46 26.85
CA ASN A 220 14.15 -2.59 25.60
C ASN A 220 15.17 -1.43 25.41
N PRO A 221 16.50 -1.69 25.55
CA PRO A 221 17.52 -0.65 25.44
C PRO A 221 17.63 -0.06 24.03
N LYS A 222 17.26 -0.83 23.00
CA LYS A 222 17.32 -0.39 21.60
C LYS A 222 16.29 0.70 21.32
N ILE A 223 15.07 0.56 21.86
CA ILE A 223 14.03 1.59 21.77
C ILE A 223 14.47 2.85 22.51
N LYS A 224 14.95 2.72 23.74
CA LYS A 224 15.42 3.86 24.54
C LYS A 224 16.52 4.65 23.83
N SER A 225 17.58 3.96 23.40
CA SER A 225 18.69 4.59 22.67
C SER A 225 18.22 5.28 21.37
N TYR A 226 17.24 4.72 20.67
CA TYR A 226 16.69 5.35 19.46
C TYR A 226 15.94 6.65 19.76
N PHE A 227 15.18 6.71 20.86
CA PHE A 227 14.52 7.93 21.31
C PHE A 227 15.51 8.99 21.81
N ASP A 228 16.53 8.58 22.59
CA ASP A 228 17.60 9.47 23.06
C ASP A 228 18.33 10.13 21.89
N ASN A 229 18.66 9.35 20.86
CA ASN A 229 19.30 9.85 19.63
C ASN A 229 18.44 10.86 18.86
N LYS A 230 17.12 10.84 19.04
CA LYS A 230 16.20 11.83 18.46
C LYS A 230 15.85 12.97 19.42
N ALA A 231 16.44 12.98 20.63
CA ALA A 231 16.11 13.91 21.70
C ALA A 231 14.62 13.92 22.06
N LEU A 232 14.00 12.74 22.06
CA LEU A 232 12.59 12.54 22.42
C LEU A 232 12.50 11.81 23.76
N PRO A 233 11.56 12.18 24.65
CA PRO A 233 11.38 11.46 25.89
C PRO A 233 10.86 10.04 25.59
N CYS A 234 11.28 9.06 26.39
CA CYS A 234 10.85 7.66 26.27
C CYS A 234 10.51 7.14 27.66
N THR A 235 9.35 7.54 28.17
CA THR A 235 9.05 7.34 29.59
C THR A 235 8.41 5.99 29.89
N GLY A 236 7.70 5.35 28.95
CA GLY A 236 6.94 4.10 29.19
C GLY A 236 5.82 4.22 30.25
N GLU A 237 5.78 5.32 31.01
CA GLU A 237 4.84 5.61 32.08
C GLU A 237 3.54 6.25 31.57
N GLU A 238 2.42 5.95 32.20
CA GLU A 238 1.10 6.48 31.82
C GLU A 238 0.83 7.92 32.30
N THR A 239 1.66 8.43 33.22
CA THR A 239 1.39 9.59 34.08
C THR A 239 2.11 10.89 33.67
N PHE A 240 2.37 11.12 32.38
CA PHE A 240 2.89 12.41 31.91
C PHE A 240 1.79 13.35 31.39
N ILE A 241 2.01 14.66 31.55
CA ILE A 241 1.11 15.69 31.00
C ILE A 241 1.32 15.75 29.49
N ARG A 242 0.39 15.17 28.74
CA ARG A 242 0.35 15.23 27.27
C ARG A 242 0.23 16.68 26.80
N LYS A 243 1.18 17.11 25.98
CA LYS A 243 1.20 18.42 25.32
C LYS A 243 1.07 18.19 23.81
N ASN A 244 0.50 19.15 23.10
CA ASN A 244 0.38 19.14 21.64
C ASN A 244 -0.45 17.95 21.09
N ARG A 245 -0.58 17.91 19.76
CA ARG A 245 -1.23 16.88 18.97
C ARG A 245 -0.27 16.43 17.86
N LEU A 246 -0.47 15.23 17.33
CA LEU A 246 0.40 14.63 16.32
C LEU A 246 -0.37 14.40 15.02
N ILE A 247 0.22 14.79 13.89
CA ILE A 247 -0.18 14.36 12.55
C ILE A 247 0.81 13.29 12.10
N MET A 248 0.37 12.04 11.99
CA MET A 248 1.19 10.94 11.51
C MET A 248 0.81 10.60 10.07
N VAL A 249 1.79 10.46 9.18
CA VAL A 249 1.58 10.13 7.77
C VAL A 249 2.36 8.87 7.43
N ASN A 250 1.64 7.85 6.95
CA ASN A 250 2.25 6.63 6.43
C ASN A 250 2.66 6.83 4.96
N VAL A 251 3.96 6.66 4.74
CA VAL A 251 4.61 6.74 3.45
C VAL A 251 4.80 5.34 2.90
N ASN A 252 4.32 5.07 1.70
CA ASN A 252 4.54 3.84 0.97
C ASN A 252 5.17 4.20 -0.38
N LYS A 253 6.49 4.05 -0.45
CA LYS A 253 7.26 4.13 -1.68
C LYS A 253 7.69 2.73 -2.07
N ARG A 254 7.39 2.35 -3.30
CA ARG A 254 7.80 1.07 -3.88
C ARG A 254 8.86 1.31 -4.94
N PRO A 255 9.84 0.39 -5.08
CA PRO A 255 10.83 0.52 -6.12
C PRO A 255 10.16 0.43 -7.50
N THR A 256 10.60 1.27 -8.43
CA THR A 256 10.15 1.23 -9.81
C THR A 256 10.51 -0.13 -10.42
N LEU A 257 9.49 -0.84 -10.92
CA LEU A 257 9.69 -2.11 -11.61
C LEU A 257 9.95 -1.89 -13.10
N SER A 258 10.73 -2.78 -13.72
CA SER A 258 10.96 -2.77 -15.18
C SER A 258 9.71 -3.11 -15.98
N GLN A 259 8.71 -3.72 -15.35
CA GLN A 259 7.41 -4.04 -15.93
C GLN A 259 6.33 -3.29 -15.13
N TRP A 260 5.36 -2.70 -15.84
CA TRP A 260 4.23 -2.04 -15.21
C TRP A 260 3.35 -3.06 -14.48
N GLU A 261 3.18 -2.85 -13.18
CA GLU A 261 2.32 -3.67 -12.33
C GLU A 261 1.41 -2.74 -11.50
N PRO A 262 0.13 -2.56 -11.89
CA PRO A 262 -0.78 -1.65 -11.20
C PRO A 262 -0.85 -1.84 -9.68
N ARG A 263 -0.70 -3.08 -9.18
CA ARG A 263 -0.71 -3.38 -7.74
C ARG A 263 0.41 -2.68 -6.96
N GLU A 264 1.51 -2.35 -7.62
CA GLU A 264 2.62 -1.63 -6.99
C GLU A 264 2.38 -0.13 -6.89
N TYR A 265 1.59 0.44 -7.81
CA TYR A 265 1.41 1.89 -7.92
C TYR A 265 0.11 2.41 -7.27
N ARG A 266 -0.96 1.60 -7.16
CA ARG A 266 -2.27 2.02 -6.62
C ARG A 266 -2.17 2.71 -5.25
N HIS A 267 -1.30 2.23 -4.38
CA HIS A 267 -1.15 2.76 -3.01
C HIS A 267 0.20 3.44 -2.79
N THR A 268 0.85 3.93 -3.84
CA THR A 268 2.07 4.73 -3.70
C THR A 268 1.73 6.07 -3.08
N THR A 269 2.45 6.44 -2.02
CA THR A 269 2.26 7.73 -1.38
C THR A 269 2.75 8.84 -2.31
N PRO A 270 1.95 9.91 -2.48
CA PRO A 270 2.34 11.07 -3.26
C PRO A 270 3.60 11.80 -2.79
N ASP A 271 4.06 12.73 -3.62
CA ASP A 271 5.22 13.58 -3.32
C ASP A 271 4.97 14.57 -2.16
N PHE A 272 6.01 15.34 -1.85
CA PHE A 272 5.99 16.37 -0.81
C PHE A 272 4.83 17.37 -0.99
N THR A 273 4.59 17.89 -2.20
CA THR A 273 3.59 18.93 -2.46
C THR A 273 2.19 18.45 -2.12
N HIS A 274 1.85 17.22 -2.52
CA HIS A 274 0.57 16.61 -2.20
C HIS A 274 0.40 16.36 -0.70
N LEU A 275 1.40 15.74 -0.07
CA LEU A 275 1.35 15.43 1.35
C LEU A 275 1.28 16.71 2.19
N LYS A 276 1.99 17.76 1.77
CA LYS A 276 1.90 19.09 2.37
C LYS A 276 0.48 19.64 2.28
N ASN A 277 -0.22 19.49 1.15
CA ASN A 277 -1.62 19.94 1.01
C ASN A 277 -2.57 19.23 2.00
N LEU A 278 -2.39 17.91 2.21
CA LEU A 278 -3.13 17.17 3.24
C LEU A 278 -2.85 17.75 4.64
N VAL A 279 -1.58 17.93 4.99
CA VAL A 279 -1.19 18.48 6.29
C VAL A 279 -1.69 19.92 6.47
N ASP A 280 -1.64 20.75 5.42
CA ASP A 280 -2.15 22.12 5.44
C ASP A 280 -3.66 22.14 5.72
N CYS A 281 -4.46 21.22 5.19
CA CYS A 281 -5.89 21.14 5.52
C CYS A 281 -6.17 20.93 7.02
N VAL A 282 -5.30 20.20 7.73
CA VAL A 282 -5.41 20.06 9.21
C VAL A 282 -5.12 21.40 9.88
N TYR A 283 -4.11 22.14 9.42
CA TYR A 283 -3.79 23.47 9.94
C TYR A 283 -4.88 24.49 9.62
N GLU A 284 -5.51 24.43 8.45
CA GLU A 284 -6.64 25.28 8.10
C GLU A 284 -7.84 24.96 8.99
N ALA A 285 -8.19 23.68 9.16
CA ALA A 285 -9.24 23.26 10.09
C ALA A 285 -8.99 23.72 11.53
N LYS A 286 -7.72 23.69 11.96
CA LYS A 286 -7.30 24.16 13.29
C LYS A 286 -7.64 25.64 13.50
N LYS A 287 -7.56 26.51 12.48
CA LYS A 287 -7.86 27.95 12.63
C LYS A 287 -9.30 28.22 13.06
N GLU A 288 -10.22 27.33 12.70
CA GLU A 288 -11.65 27.43 13.03
C GLU A 288 -12.04 26.57 14.24
N ALA A 289 -11.10 25.79 14.79
CA ALA A 289 -11.35 24.97 15.97
C ALA A 289 -11.51 25.84 17.23
N ASN A 290 -11.97 25.26 18.34
CA ASN A 290 -12.05 25.99 19.61
C ASN A 290 -10.67 26.49 20.08
N GLN A 291 -10.63 27.61 20.81
CA GLN A 291 -9.43 28.27 21.31
C GLN A 291 -8.45 27.31 22.03
N ARG A 292 -8.94 26.31 22.76
CA ARG A 292 -8.08 25.31 23.43
C ARG A 292 -7.25 24.50 22.43
N ILE A 293 -7.83 24.15 21.29
CA ILE A 293 -7.21 23.35 20.23
C ILE A 293 -6.33 24.23 19.33
N GLN A 294 -6.75 25.48 19.09
CA GLN A 294 -5.92 26.47 18.38
C GLN A 294 -4.56 26.69 19.05
N LYS A 295 -4.51 26.63 20.39
CA LYS A 295 -3.27 26.78 21.17
C LYS A 295 -2.34 25.55 21.10
N ASP A 296 -2.85 24.37 20.74
CA ASP A 296 -2.03 23.15 20.64
C ASP A 296 -1.12 23.20 19.41
N LYS A 297 0.15 22.79 19.54
CA LYS A 297 0.97 22.50 18.34
C LYS A 297 0.54 21.19 17.70
N PHE A 298 0.69 21.10 16.39
CA PHE A 298 0.40 19.89 15.61
C PHE A 298 1.72 19.40 15.01
N ASP A 299 2.49 18.66 15.80
CA ASP A 299 3.76 18.12 15.34
C ASP A 299 3.51 17.05 14.26
N ILE A 300 4.49 16.81 13.39
CA ILE A 300 4.34 15.94 12.21
C ILE A 300 5.23 14.71 12.37
N CYS A 301 4.74 13.52 12.02
CA CYS A 301 5.52 12.28 12.02
C CYS A 301 5.34 11.52 10.70
N PHE A 302 6.44 10.99 10.16
CA PHE A 302 6.43 10.10 9.00
C PHE A 302 6.82 8.68 9.39
N VAL A 303 6.06 7.70 8.88
CA VAL A 303 6.28 6.26 9.09
C VAL A 303 6.23 5.52 7.75
N GLY A 304 6.64 4.25 7.70
CA GLY A 304 6.64 3.46 6.46
C GLY A 304 7.97 3.56 5.70
N SER A 305 7.95 3.79 4.39
CA SER A 305 9.13 3.86 3.53
C SER A 305 10.02 5.07 3.86
N GLU A 306 11.33 4.81 3.94
CA GLU A 306 12.35 5.81 4.28
C GLU A 306 12.35 6.98 3.28
N PHE A 307 12.51 8.18 3.82
CA PHE A 307 12.73 9.39 3.03
C PHE A 307 14.20 9.59 2.71
N THR A 308 14.47 10.07 1.50
CA THR A 308 15.78 10.58 1.14
C THR A 308 16.14 11.81 1.97
N MET A 309 17.42 12.16 2.05
CA MET A 309 17.87 13.34 2.78
C MET A 309 17.25 14.65 2.26
N GLY A 310 17.04 14.76 0.94
CA GLY A 310 16.40 15.92 0.32
C GLY A 310 14.94 16.08 0.78
N GLU A 311 14.18 14.98 0.81
CA GLU A 311 12.79 15.00 1.27
C GLU A 311 12.67 15.33 2.76
N GLN A 312 13.58 14.81 3.59
CA GLN A 312 13.65 15.18 5.00
C GLN A 312 13.95 16.69 5.16
N GLY A 313 14.83 17.24 4.31
CA GLY A 313 15.13 18.67 4.27
C GLY A 313 13.90 19.54 4.03
N LEU A 314 13.10 19.22 2.99
CA LEU A 314 11.86 19.93 2.67
C LEU A 314 10.87 19.92 3.84
N TRP A 315 10.71 18.77 4.50
CA TRP A 315 9.81 18.65 5.65
C TRP A 315 10.30 19.39 6.90
N LYS A 316 11.62 19.40 7.16
CA LYS A 316 12.21 20.19 8.23
C LYS A 316 12.00 21.69 8.01
N GLU A 317 12.20 22.16 6.78
CA GLU A 317 11.95 23.56 6.43
C GLU A 317 10.47 23.93 6.61
N TYR A 318 9.55 23.08 6.12
CA TYR A 318 8.12 23.29 6.30
C TYR A 318 7.71 23.32 7.78
N ALA A 319 8.20 22.37 8.58
CA ALA A 319 7.89 22.30 10.02
C ALA A 319 8.43 23.53 10.78
N MET A 320 9.64 23.99 10.44
CA MET A 320 10.22 25.22 10.99
C MET A 320 9.34 26.44 10.68
N LYS A 321 8.88 26.60 9.43
CA LYS A 321 7.96 27.68 9.03
C LYS A 321 6.63 27.64 9.78
N LYS A 322 6.15 26.44 10.14
CA LYS A 322 4.92 26.24 10.93
C LYS A 322 5.14 26.32 12.45
N GLY A 323 6.38 26.40 12.91
CA GLY A 323 6.73 26.45 14.35
C GLY A 323 6.46 25.14 15.11
N VAL A 324 6.49 24.00 14.40
CA VAL A 324 6.23 22.66 14.94
C VAL A 324 7.44 21.73 14.76
N ASN A 325 7.42 20.59 15.45
CA ASN A 325 8.42 19.55 15.26
C ASN A 325 8.05 18.62 14.10
N VAL A 326 9.07 18.04 13.45
CA VAL A 326 8.90 16.92 12.53
C VAL A 326 9.74 15.73 12.95
N HIS A 327 9.12 14.55 12.98
CA HIS A 327 9.72 13.29 13.37
C HIS A 327 9.75 12.33 12.18
N PHE A 328 10.92 11.73 11.95
CA PHE A 328 11.09 10.70 10.91
C PHE A 328 11.30 9.36 11.59
N PHE A 329 10.26 8.52 11.58
CA PHE A 329 10.26 7.15 12.11
C PHE A 329 10.22 6.11 10.97
N ASN A 330 10.30 6.57 9.72
CA ASN A 330 10.41 5.73 8.53
C ASN A 330 11.83 5.18 8.28
N ASP A 331 12.75 5.32 9.24
CA ASP A 331 14.10 4.74 9.23
C ASP A 331 14.25 3.49 10.13
N LEU A 332 13.22 3.16 10.93
CA LEU A 332 13.28 2.09 11.94
C LEU A 332 13.75 0.73 11.38
N ALA A 333 13.20 0.30 10.24
CA ALA A 333 13.57 -0.98 9.62
C ALA A 333 15.07 -1.03 9.26
N LYS A 334 15.62 0.06 8.72
CA LYS A 334 17.04 0.20 8.41
C LYS A 334 17.93 0.26 9.64
N LYS A 335 17.39 0.79 10.76
CA LYS A 335 18.01 0.72 12.09
C LYS A 335 17.88 -0.66 12.73
N GLY A 336 17.38 -1.66 12.00
CA GLY A 336 17.31 -3.06 12.41
C GLY A 336 16.13 -3.37 13.32
N PHE A 337 15.14 -2.49 13.47
CA PHE A 337 13.96 -2.75 14.28
C PHE A 337 13.08 -3.81 13.61
N ASN A 338 12.72 -4.86 14.33
CA ASN A 338 11.72 -5.81 13.86
C ASN A 338 10.32 -5.18 13.87
N ARG A 339 9.33 -5.87 13.30
CA ARG A 339 7.96 -5.33 13.17
C ARG A 339 7.25 -5.04 14.50
N LEU A 340 7.57 -5.76 15.57
CA LEU A 340 6.99 -5.49 16.89
C LEU A 340 7.65 -4.27 17.53
N GLU A 341 8.99 -4.20 17.51
CA GLU A 341 9.75 -3.05 18.01
C GLU A 341 9.40 -1.75 17.26
N GLN A 342 9.12 -1.83 15.96
CA GLN A 342 8.63 -0.69 15.18
C GLN A 342 7.32 -0.15 15.76
N ARG A 343 6.39 -1.01 16.17
CA ARG A 343 5.09 -0.62 16.75
C ARG A 343 5.24 -0.06 18.15
N GLU A 344 6.09 -0.67 18.96
CA GLU A 344 6.43 -0.17 20.30
C GLU A 344 7.03 1.24 20.21
N ALA A 345 7.92 1.50 19.24
CA ALA A 345 8.45 2.84 19.02
C ALA A 345 7.37 3.85 18.58
N LEU A 346 6.44 3.47 17.70
CA LEU A 346 5.32 4.35 17.31
C LEU A 346 4.34 4.59 18.46
N PHE A 347 4.09 3.57 19.29
CA PHE A 347 3.30 3.68 20.50
C PHE A 347 3.97 4.66 21.48
N ALA A 348 5.27 4.50 21.74
CA ALA A 348 6.05 5.37 22.63
C ALA A 348 5.99 6.84 22.20
N LEU A 349 6.03 7.12 20.89
CA LEU A 349 5.89 8.47 20.36
C LEU A 349 4.46 9.00 20.54
N SER A 350 3.46 8.24 20.09
CA SER A 350 2.07 8.71 20.05
C SER A 350 1.44 8.85 21.44
N ASP A 351 1.86 8.07 22.43
CA ASP A 351 1.35 8.19 23.80
C ASP A 351 1.62 9.59 24.39
N GLN A 352 2.70 10.26 23.93
CA GLN A 352 3.15 11.60 24.38
C GLN A 352 2.17 12.73 24.04
N TYR A 353 1.30 12.51 23.06
CA TYR A 353 0.43 13.53 22.49
C TYR A 353 -1.00 13.44 23.02
N LYS A 354 -1.73 14.56 23.02
CA LYS A 354 -3.14 14.59 23.44
C LYS A 354 -4.02 13.70 22.56
N SER A 355 -3.74 13.73 21.26
CA SER A 355 -4.37 12.93 20.22
C SER A 355 -3.45 12.82 19.00
N THR A 356 -3.67 11.79 18.19
CA THR A 356 -2.98 11.60 16.90
C THR A 356 -3.99 11.52 15.78
N ILE A 357 -3.74 12.23 14.68
CA ILE A 357 -4.42 12.06 13.40
C ILE A 357 -3.48 11.26 12.50
N TYR A 358 -3.87 10.05 12.12
CA TYR A 358 -3.04 9.17 11.30
C TYR A 358 -3.59 9.08 9.88
N PHE A 359 -2.79 9.48 8.90
CA PHE A 359 -3.11 9.39 7.47
C PHE A 359 -2.34 8.27 6.79
N GLY A 360 -2.96 7.65 5.79
CA GLY A 360 -2.23 6.90 4.77
C GLY A 360 -3.16 6.19 3.80
N LEU A 361 -2.57 5.51 2.83
CA LEU A 361 -3.34 4.77 1.84
C LEU A 361 -3.78 3.40 2.38
N GLN A 362 -4.89 2.88 1.86
CA GLN A 362 -5.57 1.65 2.30
C GLN A 362 -4.68 0.43 2.60
N SER A 363 -3.47 0.31 2.07
CA SER A 363 -2.55 -0.78 2.42
C SER A 363 -1.58 -0.49 3.57
N GLY A 364 -1.15 0.75 3.77
CA GLY A 364 -0.14 1.11 4.78
C GLY A 364 -0.72 1.48 6.15
N VAL A 365 -1.95 2.00 6.19
CA VAL A 365 -2.62 2.42 7.44
C VAL A 365 -3.05 1.25 8.31
N ASN A 366 -3.23 0.10 7.68
CA ASN A 366 -3.95 -1.02 8.27
C ASN A 366 -3.18 -1.77 9.34
N GLU A 367 -1.85 -1.67 9.31
CA GLU A 367 -1.04 -2.56 10.12
C GLU A 367 -0.95 -2.01 11.55
N ASP A 368 -0.58 -0.75 11.75
CA ASP A 368 -0.07 -0.33 13.06
C ASP A 368 -0.93 0.71 13.77
N ALA A 369 -1.80 1.42 13.04
CA ALA A 369 -2.57 2.54 13.59
C ALA A 369 -3.67 2.16 14.62
N PRO A 370 -4.39 1.01 14.51
CA PRO A 370 -5.47 0.67 15.45
C PRO A 370 -5.03 0.39 16.90
N ILE A 371 -3.74 0.16 17.13
CA ILE A 371 -3.16 -0.10 18.45
C ILE A 371 -2.43 1.13 19.02
N LEU A 372 -2.49 2.27 18.34
CA LEU A 372 -1.92 3.50 18.85
C LEU A 372 -2.91 4.20 19.80
N PRO A 373 -2.43 4.76 20.92
CA PRO A 373 -3.28 5.46 21.88
C PRO A 373 -3.89 6.70 21.24
N ARG A 374 -5.18 6.96 21.50
CA ARG A 374 -5.90 8.19 21.09
C ARG A 374 -5.67 8.61 19.63
N THR A 375 -5.62 7.62 18.74
CA THR A 375 -5.25 7.83 17.34
C THR A 375 -6.45 7.66 16.42
N ASN A 376 -6.91 8.75 15.82
CA ASN A 376 -7.95 8.72 14.79
C ASN A 376 -7.28 8.48 13.43
N VAL A 377 -7.67 7.37 12.83
CA VAL A 377 -7.04 6.79 11.65
C VAL A 377 -7.90 7.13 10.43
N TYR A 378 -7.29 7.73 9.42
CA TYR A 378 -7.92 8.12 8.18
C TYR A 378 -7.26 7.36 7.02
N SER A 379 -7.93 6.29 6.62
CA SER A 379 -7.58 5.53 5.43
C SER A 379 -8.02 6.31 4.20
N LEU A 380 -7.05 6.84 3.48
CA LEU A 380 -7.23 7.51 2.20
C LEU A 380 -7.39 6.43 1.11
N SER A 381 -8.49 6.49 0.38
CA SER A 381 -8.79 5.56 -0.70
C SER A 381 -9.43 6.29 -1.89
N GLU A 382 -9.35 5.69 -3.07
CA GLU A 382 -9.97 6.22 -4.27
C GLU A 382 -11.51 6.19 -4.20
N TYR A 383 -12.16 7.08 -4.96
CA TYR A 383 -13.61 7.05 -5.17
C TYR A 383 -13.96 6.96 -6.65
N LEU A 384 -14.03 5.73 -7.19
CA LEU A 384 -14.38 5.47 -8.60
C LEU A 384 -15.90 5.52 -8.90
N LYS A 385 -16.73 6.06 -8.00
CA LYS A 385 -18.22 6.13 -8.01
C LYS A 385 -18.96 4.78 -8.08
N SER A 386 -18.48 3.82 -8.85
CA SER A 386 -18.91 2.42 -8.85
C SER A 386 -17.81 1.54 -8.23
N SER A 387 -18.19 0.54 -7.44
CA SER A 387 -17.37 -0.62 -7.00
C SER A 387 -15.88 -0.35 -6.71
N GLN A 388 -15.51 -0.29 -5.43
CA GLN A 388 -14.12 -0.14 -4.97
C GLN A 388 -13.57 -1.47 -4.44
N VAL A 389 -12.36 -1.84 -4.85
CA VAL A 389 -11.73 -3.06 -4.35
C VAL A 389 -11.31 -2.87 -2.89
N GLY A 390 -11.90 -3.68 -1.99
CA GLY A 390 -11.55 -3.69 -0.57
C GLY A 390 -12.29 -2.67 0.29
N ILE A 391 -13.29 -1.95 -0.23
CA ILE A 391 -14.11 -0.99 0.54
C ILE A 391 -14.86 -1.66 1.69
N ASN A 392 -15.44 -2.83 1.46
CA ASN A 392 -16.13 -3.61 2.48
C ASN A 392 -15.20 -3.92 3.66
N ARG A 393 -13.91 -4.14 3.40
CA ARG A 393 -12.92 -4.41 4.43
C ARG A 393 -12.65 -3.18 5.30
N ILE A 394 -12.61 -2.00 4.69
CA ILE A 394 -12.42 -0.72 5.39
C ILE A 394 -13.66 -0.42 6.24
N GLU A 395 -14.86 -0.56 5.66
CA GLU A 395 -16.14 -0.29 6.34
C GLU A 395 -16.46 -1.28 7.46
N LYS A 396 -15.96 -2.52 7.38
CA LYS A 396 -16.09 -3.54 8.44
C LYS A 396 -15.27 -3.26 9.70
N ARG A 397 -14.33 -2.31 9.67
CA ARG A 397 -13.55 -1.95 10.87
C ARG A 397 -14.42 -1.10 11.77
N ALA A 398 -14.43 -1.43 13.06
CA ALA A 398 -15.20 -0.68 14.05
C ALA A 398 -14.74 0.79 14.03
N GLN A 399 -15.62 1.67 13.57
CA GLN A 399 -15.43 3.14 13.54
C GLN A 399 -15.86 3.79 14.86
N LEU A 400 -15.97 3.01 15.93
CA LEU A 400 -16.71 3.39 17.12
C LEU A 400 -15.86 3.20 18.35
N ASP A 401 -15.75 4.27 19.13
CA ASP A 401 -15.96 4.11 20.54
C ASP A 401 -17.46 4.12 20.83
N ILE A 402 -17.91 3.11 21.55
CA ILE A 402 -19.26 3.04 22.05
C ILE A 402 -19.36 4.14 23.11
N ILE A 403 -20.09 5.21 22.80
CA ILE A 403 -20.59 6.12 23.83
C ILE A 403 -21.32 5.25 24.85
N LYS A 404 -20.74 5.09 26.04
CA LYS A 404 -21.44 4.39 27.12
C LYS A 404 -22.64 5.24 27.49
N LYS A 405 -23.82 4.81 27.08
CA LYS A 405 -25.09 5.35 27.58
C LYS A 405 -25.27 4.84 29.00
N GLY A 406 -25.48 5.75 29.93
CA GLY A 406 -25.93 5.43 31.27
C GLY A 406 -27.36 4.88 31.27
N PRO A 407 -27.88 4.48 32.44
CA PRO A 407 -29.19 3.85 32.59
C PRO A 407 -30.37 4.65 32.02
N LEU A 408 -30.22 5.98 31.86
CA LEU A 408 -31.23 6.90 31.34
C LEU A 408 -31.00 7.29 29.86
N GLY A 409 -30.13 6.57 29.14
CA GLY A 409 -29.77 6.91 27.76
C GLY A 409 -28.78 8.07 27.62
N VAL A 410 -28.38 8.68 28.73
CA VAL A 410 -27.44 9.81 28.78
C VAL A 410 -26.00 9.32 28.53
N PRO A 411 -25.23 9.94 27.62
CA PRO A 411 -23.82 9.67 27.44
C PRO A 411 -23.01 9.91 28.72
N MET A 412 -22.27 8.90 29.21
CA MET A 412 -21.47 9.03 30.45
C MET A 412 -19.99 9.34 30.20
N HIS A 413 -19.41 8.94 29.05
CA HIS A 413 -17.98 9.10 28.78
C HIS A 413 -17.66 9.38 27.30
N ALA A 414 -16.70 10.27 27.06
CA ALA A 414 -16.01 10.47 25.78
C ALA A 414 -14.88 9.43 25.64
N SER A 415 -14.53 9.05 24.40
CA SER A 415 -13.58 7.97 24.18
C SER A 415 -12.18 8.30 24.67
N THR A 416 -11.54 7.32 25.32
CA THR A 416 -10.10 7.38 25.60
C THR A 416 -9.27 6.81 24.45
N VAL A 417 -9.91 6.43 23.35
CA VAL A 417 -9.32 5.68 22.22
C VAL A 417 -9.71 6.33 20.89
N GLY A 418 -8.84 6.22 19.88
CA GLY A 418 -9.15 6.73 18.55
C GLY A 418 -9.86 5.71 17.65
N ASN A 419 -10.47 6.23 16.59
CA ASN A 419 -11.37 5.56 15.65
C ASN A 419 -10.69 5.29 14.31
N PHE A 420 -11.35 4.50 13.46
CA PHE A 420 -10.94 4.27 12.08
C PHE A 420 -11.97 4.83 11.11
N TYR A 421 -11.52 5.64 10.15
CA TYR A 421 -12.32 6.33 9.16
C TYR A 421 -11.79 6.04 7.76
N SER A 422 -12.73 5.95 6.81
CA SER A 422 -12.44 5.87 5.38
C SER A 422 -12.72 7.21 4.75
N LEU A 423 -11.73 7.82 4.11
CA LEU A 423 -11.93 9.02 3.29
C LEU A 423 -11.73 8.65 1.83
N ARG A 424 -12.73 8.96 1.01
CA ARG A 424 -12.81 8.46 -0.37
C ARG A 424 -12.74 9.62 -1.35
N ASN A 425 -11.60 9.74 -2.04
CA ASN A 425 -11.40 10.69 -3.13
C ASN A 425 -10.23 10.20 -4.00
N CYS A 426 -10.39 10.18 -5.32
CA CYS A 426 -9.32 9.78 -6.25
C CYS A 426 -8.11 10.71 -6.19
N GLU A 427 -8.30 11.97 -5.78
CA GLU A 427 -7.23 12.95 -5.71
C GLU A 427 -6.21 12.66 -4.60
N PHE A 428 -6.53 11.77 -3.64
CA PHE A 428 -5.58 11.26 -2.65
C PHE A 428 -4.46 10.41 -3.26
N LEU A 429 -4.65 9.86 -4.45
CA LEU A 429 -3.70 8.99 -5.13
C LEU A 429 -2.78 9.81 -6.04
N THR A 430 -1.61 9.26 -6.35
CA THR A 430 -0.78 9.75 -7.47
C THR A 430 -1.51 9.55 -8.79
N THR A 431 -1.08 10.24 -9.85
CA THR A 431 -1.66 10.08 -11.19
C THR A 431 -1.58 8.62 -11.68
N GLU A 432 -0.45 7.96 -11.45
CA GLU A 432 -0.24 6.53 -11.70
C GLU A 432 -1.09 5.65 -10.79
N GLY A 433 -1.34 6.08 -9.54
CA GLY A 433 -2.21 5.39 -8.60
C GLY A 433 -3.66 5.38 -9.06
N ILE A 434 -4.15 6.50 -9.61
CA ILE A 434 -5.48 6.58 -10.22
C ILE A 434 -5.59 5.62 -11.41
N LEU A 435 -4.62 5.65 -12.34
CA LEU A 435 -4.56 4.72 -13.47
C LEU A 435 -4.59 3.26 -13.00
N ALA A 436 -3.75 2.94 -12.02
CA ALA A 436 -3.66 1.61 -11.45
C ALA A 436 -4.99 1.16 -10.79
N ALA A 437 -5.71 2.06 -10.13
CA ALA A 437 -7.00 1.75 -9.52
C ALA A 437 -8.05 1.38 -10.58
N ILE A 438 -8.09 2.09 -11.72
CA ILE A 438 -8.98 1.78 -12.85
C ILE A 438 -8.61 0.43 -13.45
N GLN A 439 -7.33 0.23 -13.77
CA GLN A 439 -6.82 -0.99 -14.41
C GLN A 439 -7.03 -2.25 -13.54
N LEU A 440 -6.87 -2.15 -12.22
CA LEU A 440 -7.07 -3.29 -11.31
C LEU A 440 -8.52 -3.73 -11.16
N LYS A 441 -9.46 -2.85 -11.47
CA LYS A 441 -10.89 -3.14 -11.36
C LYS A 441 -11.40 -3.93 -12.57
N ASP A 442 -10.75 -3.81 -13.71
CA ASP A 442 -11.07 -4.55 -14.95
C ASP A 442 -10.51 -5.99 -14.94
N SER A 443 -10.57 -6.66 -13.78
CA SER A 443 -9.80 -7.87 -13.46
C SER A 443 -10.17 -9.12 -14.26
N THR A 444 -11.04 -9.02 -15.26
CA THR A 444 -11.25 -10.09 -16.25
C THR A 444 -10.07 -10.25 -17.20
N LEU A 445 -9.11 -9.32 -17.22
CA LEU A 445 -7.98 -9.34 -18.16
C LEU A 445 -6.62 -9.24 -17.48
N PHE A 446 -6.09 -10.39 -17.09
CA PHE A 446 -4.68 -10.54 -16.68
C PHE A 446 -3.69 -10.46 -17.86
N LYS A 447 -3.78 -9.46 -18.77
CA LYS A 447 -2.71 -9.18 -19.77
C LYS A 447 -2.45 -7.67 -20.03
N GLN A 448 -1.15 -7.35 -20.07
CA GLN A 448 -0.43 -6.12 -20.46
C GLN A 448 -1.12 -4.77 -20.25
N HIS A 449 -1.50 -4.43 -19.01
CA HIS A 449 -1.70 -3.03 -18.65
C HIS A 449 -0.49 -2.18 -19.06
N GLN A 450 -0.74 -0.99 -19.59
CA GLN A 450 0.32 -0.07 -19.99
C GLN A 450 0.50 1.03 -18.94
N PRO A 451 1.75 1.47 -18.69
CA PRO A 451 2.03 2.62 -17.84
C PRO A 451 1.56 3.93 -18.52
N LEU A 452 1.34 4.96 -17.68
CA LEU A 452 0.73 6.22 -18.09
C LEU A 452 1.53 6.96 -19.17
N ASP A 453 2.86 6.96 -19.07
CA ASP A 453 3.77 7.57 -20.05
C ASP A 453 3.54 7.02 -21.48
N LYS A 454 3.38 5.69 -21.61
CA LYS A 454 3.12 5.05 -22.90
C LYS A 454 1.73 5.36 -23.43
N LEU A 455 0.72 5.37 -22.55
CA LEU A 455 -0.64 5.73 -22.93
C LEU A 455 -0.72 7.17 -23.41
N TRP A 456 -0.09 8.09 -22.67
CA TRP A 456 -0.06 9.50 -23.00
C TRP A 456 0.69 9.78 -24.31
N ALA A 457 1.86 9.16 -24.51
CA ALA A 457 2.62 9.29 -25.76
C ALA A 457 1.81 8.85 -26.99
N LYS A 458 1.00 7.78 -26.88
CA LYS A 458 0.10 7.36 -27.97
C LYS A 458 -0.92 8.44 -28.32
N ILE A 459 -1.55 9.06 -27.31
CA ILE A 459 -2.55 10.13 -27.52
C ILE A 459 -1.90 11.34 -28.20
N VAL A 460 -0.73 11.76 -27.71
CA VAL A 460 0.02 12.89 -28.28
C VAL A 460 0.40 12.62 -29.73
N ASN A 461 0.98 11.45 -30.02
CA ASN A 461 1.40 11.08 -31.37
C ASN A 461 0.21 10.96 -32.33
N GLN A 462 -0.88 10.32 -31.90
CA GLN A 462 -2.07 10.17 -32.72
C GLN A 462 -2.69 11.53 -33.05
N TYR A 463 -2.81 12.41 -32.05
CA TYR A 463 -3.36 13.75 -32.27
C TYR A 463 -2.48 14.57 -33.20
N ALA A 464 -1.16 14.55 -33.00
CA ALA A 464 -0.22 15.26 -33.86
C ALA A 464 -0.34 14.87 -35.34
N ILE A 465 -0.56 13.58 -35.64
CA ILE A 465 -0.82 13.07 -36.99
C ILE A 465 -2.16 13.61 -37.52
N GLU A 466 -3.22 13.57 -36.71
CA GLU A 466 -4.58 13.99 -37.11
C GLU A 466 -4.69 15.48 -37.43
N VAL A 467 -3.98 16.34 -36.69
CA VAL A 467 -3.95 17.79 -36.94
C VAL A 467 -2.77 18.25 -37.82
N GLY A 468 -1.85 17.35 -38.16
CA GLY A 468 -0.65 17.67 -38.95
C GLY A 468 0.32 18.66 -38.25
N ASN A 469 0.22 18.81 -36.93
CA ASN A 469 1.03 19.73 -36.15
C ASN A 469 1.22 19.23 -34.71
N GLU A 470 2.47 18.87 -34.38
CA GLU A 470 2.91 18.35 -33.07
C GLU A 470 2.73 19.34 -31.91
N ASN A 471 2.62 20.64 -32.18
CA ASN A 471 2.51 21.69 -31.16
C ASN A 471 1.07 22.06 -30.79
N THR A 472 0.08 21.39 -31.37
CA THR A 472 -1.33 21.71 -31.10
C THR A 472 -1.76 21.15 -29.75
N GLU A 473 -2.30 21.99 -28.87
CA GLU A 473 -2.83 21.54 -27.58
C GLU A 473 -4.05 20.62 -27.81
N ILE A 474 -4.00 19.40 -27.27
CA ILE A 474 -5.12 18.47 -27.31
C ILE A 474 -6.25 19.03 -26.43
N PRO A 475 -7.51 19.11 -26.88
CA PRO A 475 -8.63 19.47 -26.00
C PRO A 475 -8.78 18.49 -24.83
N ASP A 476 -9.21 18.96 -23.66
CA ASP A 476 -9.33 18.14 -22.45
C ASP A 476 -10.32 16.98 -22.60
N GLU A 477 -11.47 17.24 -23.22
CA GLU A 477 -12.49 16.23 -23.48
C GLU A 477 -11.97 15.11 -24.39
N ARG A 478 -11.34 15.49 -25.51
CA ARG A 478 -10.72 14.55 -26.45
C ARG A 478 -9.62 13.71 -25.80
N ALA A 479 -8.74 14.34 -25.02
CA ALA A 479 -7.67 13.63 -24.30
C ALA A 479 -8.25 12.66 -23.26
N THR A 480 -9.33 13.04 -22.59
CA THR A 480 -10.03 12.20 -21.61
C THR A 480 -10.63 10.97 -22.28
N ASP A 481 -11.36 11.16 -23.39
CA ASP A 481 -12.02 10.06 -24.10
C ASP A 481 -11.01 9.12 -24.76
N ALA A 482 -9.93 9.67 -25.34
CA ALA A 482 -8.85 8.87 -25.92
C ALA A 482 -8.12 8.05 -24.84
N LEU A 483 -7.80 8.66 -23.68
CA LEU A 483 -7.16 7.96 -22.58
C LEU A 483 -8.05 6.88 -21.99
N LEU A 484 -9.34 7.18 -21.77
CA LEU A 484 -10.30 6.20 -21.29
C LEU A 484 -10.41 5.02 -22.26
N THR A 485 -10.49 5.29 -23.56
CA THR A 485 -10.53 4.26 -24.61
C THR A 485 -9.28 3.39 -24.54
N LEU A 486 -8.07 3.96 -24.51
CA LEU A 486 -6.83 3.18 -24.44
C LEU A 486 -6.69 2.37 -23.14
N ILE A 487 -7.24 2.85 -22.02
CA ILE A 487 -7.27 2.11 -20.75
C ILE A 487 -8.17 0.89 -20.85
N LEU A 488 -9.32 1.01 -21.54
CA LEU A 488 -10.34 -0.04 -21.64
C LEU A 488 -10.13 -1.00 -22.83
N ASP A 489 -9.55 -0.57 -23.94
CA ASP A 489 -9.44 -1.35 -25.21
C ASP A 489 -8.32 -2.40 -25.25
N ASN A 490 -7.91 -2.94 -24.11
CA ASN A 490 -6.69 -3.74 -24.02
C ASN A 490 -6.85 -5.25 -24.35
N GLY A 491 -7.77 -5.59 -25.27
CA GLY A 491 -7.68 -6.85 -26.04
C GLY A 491 -8.76 -7.92 -25.82
N THR A 492 -9.83 -7.69 -25.06
CA THR A 492 -11.03 -8.54 -25.15
C THR A 492 -12.32 -7.74 -25.01
N ASN A 493 -13.33 -8.10 -25.80
CA ASN A 493 -14.67 -7.53 -25.89
C ASN A 493 -15.54 -7.62 -24.60
N THR A 494 -14.99 -7.37 -23.42
CA THR A 494 -15.79 -7.17 -22.21
C THR A 494 -16.39 -5.76 -22.29
N LYS A 495 -17.67 -5.68 -22.68
CA LYS A 495 -18.42 -4.42 -22.69
C LYS A 495 -18.58 -3.91 -21.25
N VAL A 496 -17.69 -3.01 -20.83
CA VAL A 496 -17.92 -2.17 -19.65
C VAL A 496 -19.20 -1.38 -19.90
N ASN A 497 -20.16 -1.42 -18.97
CA ASN A 497 -21.42 -0.70 -19.14
C ASN A 497 -21.20 0.83 -19.18
N GLU A 498 -22.10 1.56 -19.84
CA GLU A 498 -21.95 3.01 -20.04
C GLU A 498 -21.92 3.79 -18.72
N GLU A 499 -22.65 3.34 -17.70
CA GLU A 499 -22.60 3.94 -16.36
C GLU A 499 -21.18 3.87 -15.75
N THR A 500 -20.49 2.73 -15.87
CA THR A 500 -19.13 2.57 -15.37
C THR A 500 -18.13 3.37 -16.19
N LYS A 501 -18.30 3.45 -17.52
CA LYS A 501 -17.47 4.31 -18.38
C LYS A 501 -17.60 5.77 -18.00
N ASN A 502 -18.83 6.26 -17.81
CA ASN A 502 -19.09 7.63 -17.35
C ASN A 502 -18.46 7.90 -15.98
N ASN A 503 -18.56 6.96 -15.06
CA ASN A 503 -17.91 7.06 -13.74
C ASN A 503 -16.37 7.14 -13.83
N TYR A 504 -15.74 6.42 -14.77
CA TYR A 504 -14.30 6.52 -14.99
C TYR A 504 -13.89 7.80 -15.72
N ARG A 505 -14.74 8.34 -16.60
CA ARG A 505 -14.45 9.56 -17.38
C ARG A 505 -14.03 10.72 -16.47
N ASP A 506 -14.76 10.97 -15.39
CA ASP A 506 -14.45 12.03 -14.42
C ASP A 506 -13.07 11.82 -13.77
N VAL A 507 -12.74 10.58 -13.46
CA VAL A 507 -11.48 10.21 -12.80
C VAL A 507 -10.31 10.28 -13.80
N VAL A 508 -10.53 9.89 -15.05
CA VAL A 508 -9.56 10.03 -16.15
C VAL A 508 -9.31 11.50 -16.46
N ASN A 509 -10.32 12.36 -16.39
CA ASN A 509 -10.13 13.80 -16.55
C ASN A 509 -9.14 14.35 -15.51
N ILE A 510 -9.16 13.87 -14.25
CA ILE A 510 -8.15 14.25 -13.25
C ILE A 510 -6.73 13.90 -13.73
N ILE A 511 -6.55 12.71 -14.34
CA ILE A 511 -5.26 12.32 -14.92
C ILE A 511 -4.85 13.32 -16.02
N VAL A 512 -5.74 13.63 -16.94
CA VAL A 512 -5.49 14.56 -18.06
C VAL A 512 -5.11 15.95 -17.54
N GLN A 513 -5.86 16.50 -16.58
CA GLN A 513 -5.58 17.82 -15.99
C GLN A 513 -4.20 17.87 -15.31
N ARG A 514 -3.82 16.80 -14.61
CA ARG A 514 -2.49 16.68 -13.98
C ARG A 514 -1.37 16.56 -15.04
N MET A 515 -1.57 15.75 -16.08
CA MET A 515 -0.61 15.59 -17.19
C MET A 515 -0.36 16.90 -17.95
N LYS A 516 -1.37 17.76 -18.05
CA LYS A 516 -1.25 19.09 -18.67
C LYS A 516 -0.76 20.18 -17.71
N GLY A 517 -0.47 19.86 -16.45
CA GLY A 517 -0.07 20.84 -15.45
C GLY A 517 -1.17 21.84 -15.04
N LYS A 518 -2.43 21.61 -15.44
CA LYS A 518 -3.58 22.49 -15.14
C LYS A 518 -4.11 22.32 -13.71
N MET A 519 -3.78 21.22 -13.05
CA MET A 519 -4.27 20.89 -11.71
C MET A 519 -3.13 20.39 -10.81
N PRO A 520 -2.72 21.16 -9.77
CA PRO A 520 -1.71 20.74 -8.81
C PRO A 520 -2.34 19.82 -7.76
N TYR A 521 -2.72 18.63 -8.21
CA TYR A 521 -3.04 17.45 -7.42
C TYR A 521 -4.31 17.47 -6.55
N PHE A 522 -4.50 18.46 -5.69
CA PHE A 522 -5.74 18.68 -4.93
C PHE A 522 -6.50 19.88 -5.49
N SER A 523 -7.70 19.62 -5.99
CA SER A 523 -8.70 20.63 -6.31
C SER A 523 -9.14 21.35 -5.04
N GLU A 524 -9.63 22.58 -5.18
CA GLU A 524 -10.23 23.32 -4.07
C GLU A 524 -11.42 22.56 -3.46
N ALA A 525 -12.16 21.80 -4.27
CA ALA A 525 -13.23 20.93 -3.77
C ALA A 525 -12.68 19.80 -2.87
N ALA A 526 -11.59 19.14 -3.26
CA ALA A 526 -10.95 18.11 -2.45
C ALA A 526 -10.34 18.68 -1.16
N LYS A 527 -9.70 19.86 -1.22
CA LYS A 527 -9.19 20.56 -0.03
C LYS A 527 -10.33 20.92 0.91
N LYS A 528 -11.44 21.46 0.39
CA LYS A 528 -12.61 21.81 1.18
C LYS A 528 -13.19 20.57 1.87
N TYR A 529 -13.44 19.50 1.11
CA TYR A 529 -13.94 18.23 1.66
C TYR A 529 -13.05 17.75 2.83
N PHE A 530 -11.74 17.69 2.61
CA PHE A 530 -10.83 17.18 3.63
C PHE A 530 -10.69 18.12 4.83
N THR A 531 -10.69 19.44 4.61
CA THR A 531 -10.68 20.44 5.68
C THR A 531 -11.96 20.35 6.52
N ASP A 532 -13.13 20.19 5.92
CA ASP A 532 -14.40 20.06 6.62
C ASP A 532 -14.44 18.80 7.50
N VAL A 533 -13.92 17.67 7.00
CA VAL A 533 -13.72 16.44 7.79
C VAL A 533 -12.81 16.72 9.00
N MET A 534 -11.70 17.43 8.79
CA MET A 534 -10.77 17.78 9.88
C MET A 534 -11.38 18.77 10.88
N LYS A 535 -12.25 19.69 10.45
CA LYS A 535 -12.95 20.63 11.35
C LYS A 535 -13.81 19.86 12.34
N GLU A 536 -14.60 18.90 11.86
CA GLU A 536 -15.41 18.05 12.73
C GLU A 536 -14.58 17.18 13.67
N GLU A 537 -13.42 16.72 13.19
CA GLU A 537 -12.47 15.98 14.02
C GLU A 537 -11.92 16.82 15.17
N LEU A 538 -11.67 18.11 14.91
CA LEU A 538 -11.14 19.05 15.88
C LEU A 538 -12.22 19.74 16.73
N THR A 539 -13.49 19.38 16.61
CA THR A 539 -14.57 19.88 17.48
C THR A 539 -14.50 19.21 18.86
N LEU A 540 -14.69 19.99 19.94
CA LEU A 540 -14.69 19.46 21.32
C LEU A 540 -15.81 18.42 21.52
N HIS A 541 -15.53 17.39 22.32
CA HIS A 541 -16.44 16.27 22.63
C HIS A 541 -17.29 16.49 23.89
N ASP A 542 -17.35 17.72 24.39
CA ASP A 542 -18.02 18.05 25.66
C ASP A 542 -19.53 18.29 25.47
N SER A 543 -20.11 17.91 24.32
CA SER A 543 -21.54 18.10 24.05
C SER A 543 -22.36 16.99 24.72
N HIS A 544 -23.50 17.39 25.31
CA HIS A 544 -24.52 16.47 25.81
C HIS A 544 -25.21 15.66 24.68
N GLU A 545 -24.76 15.78 23.41
CA GLU A 545 -25.31 15.12 22.22
C GLU A 545 -24.24 14.47 21.31
N PRO A 546 -23.55 13.42 21.77
CA PRO A 546 -22.52 12.75 20.98
C PRO A 546 -23.10 11.84 19.86
N LEU A 547 -24.43 11.62 19.81
CA LEU A 547 -25.08 10.90 18.71
C LEU A 547 -25.22 11.77 17.45
N THR A 548 -25.73 13.00 17.57
CA THR A 548 -25.89 13.94 16.45
C THR A 548 -24.54 14.32 15.85
N GLN A 549 -23.50 14.43 16.67
CA GLN A 549 -22.13 14.68 16.19
C GLN A 549 -21.53 13.47 15.44
N ASN A 550 -21.85 12.23 15.82
CA ASN A 550 -21.43 11.05 15.08
C ASN A 550 -22.13 10.95 13.72
N GLU A 551 -23.41 11.28 13.67
CA GLU A 551 -24.18 11.37 12.42
C GLU A 551 -23.60 12.45 11.51
N ARG A 552 -23.33 13.64 12.03
CA ARG A 552 -22.68 14.74 11.30
C ARG A 552 -21.27 14.38 10.81
N LYS A 553 -20.44 13.73 11.63
CA LYS A 553 -19.13 13.19 11.18
C LYS A 553 -19.32 12.21 10.02
N ARG A 554 -20.28 11.28 10.13
CA ARG A 554 -20.58 10.34 9.04
C ARG A 554 -21.08 11.04 7.80
N GLU A 555 -21.96 12.03 7.91
CA GLU A 555 -22.45 12.81 6.77
C GLU A 555 -21.30 13.52 6.06
N ILE A 556 -20.42 14.20 6.79
CA ILE A 556 -19.29 14.95 6.23
C ILE A 556 -18.26 14.00 5.62
N HIS A 557 -17.98 12.85 6.24
CA HIS A 557 -17.07 11.85 5.67
C HIS A 557 -17.62 11.25 4.37
N ASN A 558 -18.95 11.21 4.21
CA ASN A 558 -19.64 10.67 3.05
C ASN A 558 -20.18 11.76 2.10
N ALA A 559 -19.80 13.02 2.30
CA ALA A 559 -20.28 14.13 1.47
C ALA A 559 -19.89 13.91 0.00
N GLY A 560 -20.88 14.02 -0.89
CA GLY A 560 -20.68 13.81 -2.34
C GLY A 560 -20.41 12.35 -2.74
N ILE A 561 -20.55 11.40 -1.82
CA ILE A 561 -20.34 9.97 -2.07
C ILE A 561 -21.69 9.25 -2.07
N THR A 562 -22.01 8.56 -3.16
CA THR A 562 -23.11 7.60 -3.19
C THR A 562 -22.84 6.49 -2.16
N PRO A 563 -23.76 6.25 -1.20
CA PRO A 563 -23.59 5.21 -0.21
C PRO A 563 -23.32 3.85 -0.86
N PHE A 564 -22.38 3.09 -0.31
CA PHE A 564 -22.11 1.74 -0.78
C PHE A 564 -23.30 0.85 -0.42
N THR A 565 -24.20 0.61 -1.38
CA THR A 565 -25.31 -0.32 -1.18
C THR A 565 -24.79 -1.74 -1.41
N SER A 566 -24.84 -2.57 -0.37
CA SER A 566 -24.41 -3.98 -0.38
C SER A 566 -25.07 -4.85 -1.47
N LYS A 567 -26.07 -4.33 -2.20
CA LYS A 567 -26.69 -4.99 -3.37
C LYS A 567 -25.72 -5.20 -4.54
N LEU A 568 -24.73 -4.32 -4.74
CA LEU A 568 -23.75 -4.41 -5.84
C LEU A 568 -22.78 -5.60 -5.74
N LEU A 569 -22.68 -6.26 -4.59
CA LEU A 569 -21.87 -7.47 -4.40
C LEU A 569 -22.55 -8.76 -4.89
N ARG A 570 -23.86 -8.75 -5.16
CA ARG A 570 -24.56 -9.95 -5.66
C ARG A 570 -24.26 -10.27 -7.13
N HIS A 571 -23.63 -9.35 -7.87
CA HIS A 571 -23.50 -9.48 -9.32
C HIS A 571 -22.05 -9.54 -9.82
N SER A 572 -21.05 -9.40 -8.94
CA SER A 572 -19.62 -9.47 -9.32
C SER A 572 -18.91 -10.77 -8.91
N HIS A 573 -19.64 -11.74 -8.39
CA HIS A 573 -19.13 -13.10 -8.20
C HIS A 573 -20.04 -14.08 -8.94
N HIS A 574 -19.64 -14.46 -10.16
CA HIS A 574 -20.04 -15.75 -10.76
C HIS A 574 -19.35 -16.91 -10.03
N PHE A 575 -19.61 -17.01 -8.73
CA PHE A 575 -19.62 -18.25 -7.98
C PHE A 575 -21.03 -18.34 -7.43
N GLU A 576 -21.81 -19.33 -7.88
CA GLU A 576 -23.16 -19.55 -7.40
C GLU A 576 -23.21 -19.51 -5.86
N PRO A 577 -24.03 -18.65 -5.25
CA PRO A 577 -24.17 -18.60 -3.81
C PRO A 577 -25.08 -19.75 -3.37
N ARG A 578 -24.51 -20.92 -3.11
CA ARG A 578 -25.15 -21.89 -2.19
C ARG A 578 -24.93 -21.41 -0.76
N GLY A 579 -25.90 -20.66 -0.24
CA GLY A 579 -26.03 -20.39 1.18
C GLY A 579 -26.18 -18.92 1.53
N LYS A 580 -27.32 -18.60 2.15
CA LYS A 580 -27.64 -17.30 2.72
C LYS A 580 -26.71 -17.01 3.90
N GLU A 581 -25.68 -16.20 3.72
CA GLU A 581 -25.00 -15.51 4.84
C GLU A 581 -24.95 -14.01 4.54
N ARG A 582 -25.77 -13.24 5.26
CA ARG A 582 -25.59 -11.79 5.39
C ARG A 582 -24.34 -11.57 6.23
N ILE A 583 -23.31 -10.95 5.66
CA ILE A 583 -22.12 -10.58 6.41
C ILE A 583 -22.37 -9.26 7.12
N GLY A 584 -22.85 -9.35 8.35
CA GLY A 584 -23.06 -8.27 9.32
C GLY A 584 -23.90 -8.82 10.45
N MET A 585 -23.28 -9.07 11.62
CA MET A 585 -23.79 -9.82 12.78
C MET A 585 -24.63 -11.07 12.44
N PRO A 586 -24.17 -12.29 12.72
CA PRO A 586 -24.97 -13.48 12.42
C PRO A 586 -26.30 -13.44 13.18
N ASP A 587 -27.40 -13.67 12.46
CA ASP A 587 -28.75 -13.90 13.03
C ASP A 587 -28.81 -15.15 13.94
N ASN A 588 -27.69 -15.90 14.05
CA ASN A 588 -27.59 -17.11 14.85
C ASN A 588 -26.63 -16.92 16.05
N PRO A 589 -27.15 -16.82 17.29
CA PRO A 589 -26.36 -16.56 18.50
C PRO A 589 -25.47 -17.74 18.96
N LYS A 590 -25.31 -18.77 18.12
CA LYS A 590 -24.51 -19.98 18.43
C LYS A 590 -23.13 -20.02 17.76
N ASP A 591 -22.86 -19.20 16.74
CA ASP A 591 -21.56 -19.15 16.06
C ASP A 591 -20.62 -18.08 16.66
N ASN A 592 -20.40 -18.19 17.97
CA ASN A 592 -19.77 -17.18 18.83
C ASN A 592 -18.23 -17.26 18.84
N ALA A 593 -17.55 -16.78 17.80
CA ALA A 593 -16.15 -16.34 17.94
C ALA A 593 -16.07 -14.84 18.23
N LEU A 594 -16.80 -14.01 17.47
CA LEU A 594 -16.91 -12.58 17.76
C LEU A 594 -17.71 -12.33 19.05
N ASN A 595 -18.82 -13.04 19.28
CA ASN A 595 -19.54 -12.92 20.54
C ASN A 595 -18.73 -13.43 21.74
N LEU A 596 -17.76 -14.35 21.58
CA LEU A 596 -16.81 -14.66 22.67
C LEU A 596 -15.93 -13.45 22.97
N LEU A 597 -15.38 -12.80 21.94
CA LEU A 597 -14.53 -11.61 22.06
C LEU A 597 -15.27 -10.38 22.62
N TYR A 598 -16.58 -10.26 22.41
CA TYR A 598 -17.42 -9.17 22.95
C TYR A 598 -18.15 -9.53 24.27
N SER A 599 -18.27 -10.82 24.64
CA SER A 599 -18.95 -11.25 25.88
C SER A 599 -18.04 -11.36 27.11
N THR A 600 -16.72 -11.29 26.94
CA THR A 600 -15.73 -11.32 28.04
C THR A 600 -15.67 -10.04 28.88
N GLY A 601 -16.60 -9.09 28.68
CA GLY A 601 -16.87 -7.99 29.62
C GLY A 601 -17.28 -8.44 31.04
N LYS A 602 -17.48 -9.75 31.26
CA LYS A 602 -17.48 -10.35 32.59
C LYS A 602 -16.51 -11.53 32.61
N ARG A 603 -15.42 -11.41 33.38
CA ARG A 603 -14.67 -12.59 33.85
C ARG A 603 -15.67 -13.57 34.46
N PRO A 604 -15.61 -14.89 34.19
CA PRO A 604 -16.29 -15.83 35.07
C PRO A 604 -15.69 -15.65 36.46
N LEU A 605 -16.56 -15.44 37.45
CA LEU A 605 -16.20 -15.46 38.86
C LEU A 605 -15.30 -16.68 39.10
N ARG A 606 -14.11 -16.45 39.68
CA ARG A 606 -13.30 -17.51 40.28
C ARG A 606 -14.24 -18.29 41.18
N LYS A 607 -14.62 -19.52 40.80
CA LYS A 607 -15.09 -20.49 41.78
C LYS A 607 -13.91 -20.70 42.72
N ALA A 608 -14.08 -20.24 43.95
CA ALA A 608 -13.22 -20.63 45.04
C ALA A 608 -13.14 -22.17 45.03
N LEU A 609 -11.93 -22.70 44.95
CA LEU A 609 -11.69 -24.09 45.34
C LEU A 609 -12.02 -24.19 46.83
N PRO A 610 -12.78 -25.19 47.29
CA PRO A 610 -12.90 -25.45 48.71
C PRO A 610 -11.51 -25.88 49.20
N LEU A 611 -11.07 -25.24 50.28
CA LEU A 611 -9.95 -25.72 51.09
C LEU A 611 -10.29 -27.14 51.56
N ILE A 612 -9.42 -28.10 51.21
CA ILE A 612 -9.16 -29.29 52.01
C ILE A 612 -7.68 -29.26 52.33
#